data_AF-A0A6N8X7M6-F1
#
_entry.id   AF-A0A6N8X7M6-F1
#
_cell.length_a   1.000
_cell.length_b   1.000
_cell.length_c   1.000
_cell.angle_alpha   90.00
_cell.angle_beta   90.00
_cell.angle_gamma   90.00
#
_symmetry.space_group_name_H-M   'P 1'
#
loop_
_entity.id
_entity.type
_entity.pdbx_description
1 polymer ?
#
loop_
_entity_poly.entity_id
_entity_poly.type
_entity_poly.pdbx_seq_one_letter_code
_entity_poly.pdbx_strand_id
1 'polypeptide(L)'
;MGSERLIYLMRVAEKVPIRTYFPDPRFQDKIPDLSSSCPMARAGDNIYRPKHPDAVDYTDFERLPNPNHCAVEDPRRDIAGRYVLIADEYYYFGDSALNLPPKCRPVVPHGQSGHGQSTPPEQARRLIEYIRREFRPGRHGDPHRWPNEHGDKGGGCG
;
A
#
# COMPACT_ATOMS: atom_id res chain seq x y z
N MET A 1 -11.71 21.18 13.33
CA MET A 1 -12.51 20.26 12.50
C MET A 1 -11.64 19.81 11.33
N GLY A 2 -11.02 18.63 11.41
CA GLY A 2 -10.25 18.09 10.28
C GLY A 2 -11.22 17.67 9.17
N SER A 3 -11.04 18.16 7.95
CA SER A 3 -11.82 17.69 6.81
C SER A 3 -11.31 16.31 6.38
N GLU A 4 -12.19 15.34 6.21
CA GLU A 4 -11.86 14.06 5.57
C GLU A 4 -11.23 14.32 4.18
N ARG A 5 -10.08 13.70 3.92
CA ARG A 5 -9.36 13.80 2.65
C ARG A 5 -9.12 12.40 2.09
N LEU A 6 -9.20 12.27 0.76
CA LEU A 6 -8.85 11.04 0.07
C LEU A 6 -7.33 10.97 -0.13
N ILE A 7 -6.68 10.00 0.50
CA ILE A 7 -5.24 9.76 0.36
C ILE A 7 -4.96 8.80 -0.80
N TYR A 8 -5.74 7.73 -0.93
CA TYR A 8 -5.58 6.78 -2.03
C TYR A 8 -6.91 6.14 -2.43
N LEU A 9 -6.98 5.71 -3.69
CA LEU A 9 -8.05 4.90 -4.24
C LEU A 9 -7.42 3.84 -5.15
N MET A 10 -7.85 2.59 -5.07
CA MET A 10 -7.36 1.53 -5.95
C MET A 10 -8.45 0.52 -6.28
N ARG A 11 -8.33 -0.11 -7.45
CA ARG A 11 -9.12 -1.27 -7.84
C ARG A 11 -8.26 -2.52 -7.68
N VAL A 12 -8.70 -3.45 -6.85
CA VAL A 12 -8.09 -4.79 -6.79
C VAL A 12 -8.48 -5.54 -8.05
N ALA A 13 -7.50 -5.91 -8.86
CA ALA A 13 -7.68 -6.60 -10.14
C ALA A 13 -7.49 -8.10 -10.01
N GLU A 14 -6.51 -8.52 -9.22
CA GLU A 14 -6.21 -9.92 -8.95
C GLU A 14 -5.75 -10.09 -7.51
N LYS A 15 -5.80 -11.34 -7.04
CA LYS A 15 -5.14 -11.77 -5.82
C LYS A 15 -4.22 -12.92 -6.17
N VAL A 16 -2.98 -12.87 -5.70
CA VAL A 16 -1.99 -13.91 -5.92
C VAL A 16 -1.57 -14.52 -4.59
N PRO A 17 -1.29 -15.83 -4.51
CA PRO A 17 -0.71 -16.39 -3.29
C PRO A 17 0.59 -15.67 -2.92
N ILE A 18 0.82 -15.41 -1.63
CA ILE A 18 2.00 -14.65 -1.19
C ILE A 18 3.32 -15.28 -1.68
N ARG A 19 3.41 -16.61 -1.74
CA ARG A 19 4.57 -17.34 -2.26
C ARG A 19 4.87 -17.09 -3.74
N THR A 20 3.89 -16.65 -4.53
CA THR A 20 4.11 -16.35 -5.95
C THR A 20 4.47 -14.88 -6.18
N TYR A 21 4.23 -14.00 -5.20
CA TYR A 21 4.50 -12.55 -5.34
C TYR A 21 6.00 -12.23 -5.44
N PHE A 22 6.84 -12.86 -4.61
CA PHE A 22 8.28 -12.64 -4.60
C PHE A 22 8.99 -13.00 -5.92
N PRO A 23 8.78 -14.19 -6.51
CA PRO A 23 9.45 -14.56 -7.75
C PRO A 23 8.77 -14.01 -9.03
N ASP A 24 7.58 -13.39 -8.94
CA ASP A 24 6.86 -12.92 -10.12
C ASP A 24 7.64 -11.75 -10.78
N PRO A 25 7.99 -11.86 -12.08
CA PRO A 25 8.73 -10.83 -12.79
C PRO A 25 8.08 -9.44 -12.78
N ARG A 26 6.75 -9.37 -12.61
CA ARG A 26 6.00 -8.11 -12.58
C ARG A 26 6.28 -7.26 -11.35
N PHE A 27 6.82 -7.84 -10.27
CA PHE A 27 6.96 -7.18 -8.97
C PHE A 27 8.40 -7.18 -8.43
N GLN A 28 9.39 -7.34 -9.31
CA GLN A 28 10.80 -7.31 -8.92
C GLN A 28 11.24 -5.92 -8.45
N ASP A 29 10.62 -4.85 -8.99
CA ASP A 29 10.80 -3.48 -8.52
C ASP A 29 10.20 -3.22 -7.13
N LYS A 30 9.39 -4.17 -6.61
CA LYS A 30 8.79 -4.11 -5.27
C LYS A 30 9.64 -4.78 -4.20
N ILE A 31 10.75 -5.42 -4.56
CA ILE A 31 11.72 -5.96 -3.59
C ILE A 31 12.59 -4.79 -3.10
N PRO A 32 12.77 -4.57 -1.78
CA PRO A 32 13.64 -3.52 -1.27
C PRO A 32 15.08 -3.60 -1.80
N ASP A 33 15.55 -2.52 -2.42
CA ASP A 33 16.96 -2.30 -2.72
C ASP A 33 17.56 -1.34 -1.67
N LEU A 34 18.16 -1.92 -0.64
CA LEU A 34 18.80 -1.16 0.44
C LEU A 34 20.13 -0.51 0.02
N SER A 35 20.67 -0.86 -1.14
CA SER A 35 21.86 -0.22 -1.72
C SER A 35 21.49 1.07 -2.48
N SER A 36 20.24 1.18 -2.92
CA SER A 36 19.74 2.38 -3.59
C SER A 36 19.72 3.59 -2.66
N SER A 37 20.10 4.75 -3.20
CA SER A 37 19.86 6.06 -2.59
C SER A 37 18.42 6.54 -2.79
N CYS A 38 17.68 5.98 -3.77
CA CYS A 38 16.29 6.32 -4.03
C CYS A 38 15.39 5.74 -2.92
N PRO A 39 14.71 6.58 -2.12
CA PRO A 39 13.89 6.07 -1.02
C PRO A 39 12.76 5.14 -1.48
N MET A 40 12.24 5.35 -2.70
CA MET A 40 11.18 4.48 -3.26
C MET A 40 11.68 3.06 -3.49
N ALA A 41 12.90 2.90 -4.03
CA ALA A 41 13.49 1.58 -4.26
C ALA A 41 13.79 0.85 -2.94
N ARG A 42 14.13 1.60 -1.88
CA ARG A 42 14.37 1.04 -0.54
C ARG A 42 13.09 0.59 0.17
N ALA A 43 11.93 1.13 -0.21
CA ALA A 43 10.66 0.99 0.50
C ALA A 43 9.74 -0.10 -0.08
N GLY A 44 10.21 -0.93 -1.00
CA GLY A 44 9.42 -1.98 -1.65
C GLY A 44 8.70 -2.92 -0.67
N ASP A 45 7.48 -3.35 -0.98
CA ASP A 45 6.64 -4.16 -0.07
C ASP A 45 6.83 -5.69 -0.21
N ASN A 46 7.59 -6.13 -1.22
CA ASN A 46 7.81 -7.55 -1.52
C ASN A 46 8.94 -8.13 -0.67
N ILE A 47 8.69 -8.23 0.64
CA ILE A 47 9.70 -8.57 1.64
C ILE A 47 9.69 -10.03 2.07
N TYR A 48 8.73 -10.84 1.63
CA TYR A 48 8.57 -12.22 2.05
C TYR A 48 9.04 -13.19 0.95
N ARG A 49 10.31 -13.61 1.01
CA ARG A 49 10.89 -14.57 0.08
C ARG A 49 10.49 -16.00 0.49
N PRO A 50 9.82 -16.79 -0.37
CA PRO A 50 9.55 -18.19 -0.06
C PRO A 50 10.85 -19.00 -0.08
N LYS A 51 11.01 -19.89 0.90
CA LYS A 51 12.15 -20.84 0.96
C LYS A 51 11.98 -22.01 0.00
N HIS A 52 10.74 -22.30 -0.41
CA HIS A 52 10.39 -23.34 -1.38
C HIS A 52 9.08 -23.00 -2.12
N PRO A 53 8.81 -23.60 -3.30
CA PRO A 53 7.65 -23.28 -4.13
C PRO A 53 6.29 -23.48 -3.46
N ASP A 54 6.22 -24.39 -2.47
CA ASP A 54 5.00 -24.74 -1.74
C ASP A 54 4.88 -24.06 -0.37
N ALA A 55 5.59 -22.94 -0.15
CA ALA A 55 5.57 -22.19 1.11
C ALA A 55 4.14 -21.74 1.49
N VAL A 56 3.71 -22.09 2.71
CA VAL A 56 2.36 -21.74 3.22
C VAL A 56 2.45 -21.12 4.60
N ASP A 57 3.29 -21.67 5.48
CA ASP A 57 3.42 -21.20 6.86
C ASP A 57 4.44 -20.07 6.96
N TYR A 58 4.30 -19.22 7.97
CA TYR A 58 5.22 -18.07 8.17
C TYR A 58 6.69 -18.49 8.31
N THR A 59 6.96 -19.71 8.77
CA THR A 59 8.30 -20.29 8.88
C THR A 59 8.92 -20.62 7.53
N ASP A 60 8.10 -20.76 6.48
CA ASP A 60 8.51 -21.08 5.12
C ASP A 60 8.98 -19.85 4.35
N PHE A 61 8.95 -18.66 4.98
CA PHE A 61 9.38 -17.40 4.40
C PHE A 61 10.63 -16.86 5.09
N GLU A 62 11.53 -16.29 4.31
CA GLU A 62 12.60 -15.40 4.75
C GLU A 62 12.10 -13.95 4.59
N ARG A 63 12.10 -13.17 5.68
CA ARG A 63 11.74 -11.74 5.60
C ARG A 63 13.00 -10.92 5.30
N LEU A 64 12.97 -10.16 4.20
CA LEU A 64 14.03 -9.22 3.84
C LEU A 64 13.98 -7.96 4.73
N PRO A 65 15.12 -7.32 5.01
CA PRO A 65 15.13 -6.06 5.76
C PRO A 65 14.48 -4.94 4.94
N ASN A 66 13.68 -4.09 5.61
CA ASN A 66 12.97 -2.97 5.01
C ASN A 66 12.91 -1.81 6.03
N PRO A 67 13.12 -0.54 5.63
CA PRO A 67 13.02 0.61 6.52
C PRO A 67 11.67 0.75 7.25
N ASN A 68 10.59 0.24 6.66
CA ASN A 68 9.22 0.33 7.15
C ASN A 68 8.77 -0.88 7.99
N HIS A 69 9.59 -1.94 8.09
CA HIS A 69 9.30 -3.12 8.88
C HIS A 69 10.46 -3.43 9.81
N CYS A 70 10.25 -3.22 11.11
CA CYS A 70 11.29 -3.46 12.10
C CYS A 70 11.44 -4.96 12.41
N ALA A 71 12.61 -5.37 12.89
CA ALA A 71 12.89 -6.78 13.20
C ALA A 71 11.92 -7.39 14.23
N VAL A 72 11.28 -6.56 15.05
CA VAL A 72 10.40 -6.97 16.16
C VAL A 72 8.97 -7.28 15.71
N GLU A 73 8.57 -6.85 14.51
CA GLU A 73 7.21 -7.12 14.01
C GLU A 73 7.01 -8.60 13.69
N ASP A 74 5.84 -9.10 14.08
CA ASP A 74 5.44 -10.49 13.92
C ASP A 74 4.96 -10.78 12.48
N PRO A 75 5.72 -11.55 11.67
CA PRO A 75 5.37 -11.82 10.27
C PRO A 75 4.11 -12.69 10.14
N ARG A 76 3.65 -13.35 11.22
CA ARG A 76 2.47 -14.21 11.19
C ARG A 76 1.21 -13.46 10.75
N ARG A 77 1.09 -12.16 11.11
CA ARG A 77 -0.06 -11.35 10.73
C ARG A 77 -0.15 -11.14 9.22
N ASP A 78 0.98 -10.84 8.59
CA ASP A 78 1.02 -10.58 7.14
C ASP A 78 0.86 -11.89 6.35
N ILE A 79 1.57 -12.95 6.74
CA ILE A 79 1.50 -14.25 6.07
C ILE A 79 0.12 -14.91 6.22
N ALA A 80 -0.57 -14.71 7.36
CA ALA A 80 -1.90 -15.26 7.59
C ALA A 80 -2.95 -14.79 6.57
N GLY A 81 -2.72 -13.65 5.90
CA GLY A 81 -3.56 -13.16 4.80
C GLY A 81 -3.55 -14.06 3.55
N ARG A 82 -2.54 -14.93 3.40
CA ARG A 82 -2.31 -15.90 2.31
C ARG A 82 -2.15 -15.33 0.89
N TYR A 83 -2.69 -14.14 0.64
CA TYR A 83 -2.74 -13.52 -0.67
C TYR A 83 -2.21 -12.08 -0.63
N VAL A 84 -1.55 -11.69 -1.71
CA VAL A 84 -1.24 -10.29 -2.03
C VAL A 84 -2.29 -9.79 -3.02
N LEU A 85 -2.81 -8.59 -2.79
CA LEU A 85 -3.81 -7.96 -3.65
C LEU A 85 -3.10 -7.04 -4.64
N ILE A 86 -3.29 -7.26 -5.94
CA ILE A 86 -2.66 -6.47 -6.98
C ILE A 86 -3.68 -5.49 -7.55
N ALA A 87 -3.27 -4.23 -7.64
CA ALA A 87 -4.03 -3.18 -8.30
C ALA A 87 -3.34 -2.78 -9.61
N ASP A 88 -4.08 -2.81 -10.71
CA ASP A 88 -3.69 -2.30 -12.02
C ASP A 88 -4.15 -0.85 -12.26
N GLU A 89 -5.07 -0.36 -11.43
CA GLU A 89 -5.58 1.00 -11.42
C GLU A 89 -5.56 1.54 -9.98
N TYR A 90 -4.71 2.54 -9.75
CA TYR A 90 -4.58 3.18 -8.45
C TYR A 90 -4.35 4.69 -8.58
N TYR A 91 -4.67 5.42 -7.52
CA TYR A 91 -4.49 6.85 -7.38
C TYR A 91 -3.93 7.09 -5.99
N TYR A 92 -2.73 7.64 -5.88
CA TYR A 92 -2.11 7.98 -4.59
C TYR A 92 -1.87 9.49 -4.52
N PHE A 93 -2.59 10.17 -3.63
CA PHE A 93 -2.52 11.61 -3.44
C PHE A 93 -1.54 12.03 -2.35
N GLY A 94 -1.20 11.16 -1.41
CA GLY A 94 -0.18 11.44 -0.39
C GLY A 94 -0.45 12.74 0.39
N ASP A 95 0.55 13.61 0.43
CA ASP A 95 0.51 14.96 1.02
C ASP A 95 -0.45 15.93 0.30
N SER A 96 -0.80 15.61 -0.94
CA SER A 96 -1.77 16.32 -1.79
C SER A 96 -3.18 15.74 -1.65
N ALA A 97 -3.51 15.22 -0.46
CA ALA A 97 -4.76 14.52 -0.17
C ALA A 97 -6.01 15.32 -0.59
N LEU A 98 -6.88 14.67 -1.37
CA LEU A 98 -7.93 15.34 -2.11
C LEU A 98 -9.15 15.64 -1.24
N ASN A 99 -9.66 16.88 -1.33
CA ASN A 99 -10.96 17.23 -0.77
C ASN A 99 -12.08 16.78 -1.71
N LEU A 100 -12.81 15.73 -1.33
CA LEU A 100 -13.89 15.24 -2.17
C LEU A 100 -15.12 16.15 -2.12
N PRO A 101 -15.74 16.45 -3.29
CA PRO A 101 -17.06 17.07 -3.35
C PRO A 101 -18.06 16.26 -2.50
N PRO A 102 -19.00 16.90 -1.76
CA PRO A 102 -19.91 16.18 -0.87
C PRO A 102 -20.66 15.00 -1.52
N LYS A 103 -21.06 15.15 -2.79
CA LYS A 103 -21.77 14.11 -3.58
C LYS A 103 -20.93 12.87 -3.94
N CYS A 104 -19.60 12.97 -3.82
CA CYS A 104 -18.62 11.94 -4.14
C CYS A 104 -17.97 11.33 -2.90
N ARG A 105 -18.28 11.82 -1.68
CA ARG A 105 -17.69 11.27 -0.46
C ARG A 105 -18.16 9.83 -0.25
N PRO A 106 -17.26 8.87 0.02
CA PRO A 106 -17.65 7.53 0.39
C PRO A 106 -18.24 7.51 1.81
N VAL A 107 -18.81 6.38 2.19
CA VAL A 107 -19.16 6.13 3.59
C VAL A 107 -17.87 5.78 4.33
N VAL A 108 -17.61 6.47 5.43
CA VAL A 108 -16.45 6.23 6.30
C VAL A 108 -16.92 5.86 7.70
N PRO A 109 -16.25 4.91 8.39
CA PRO A 109 -16.55 4.62 9.78
C PRO A 109 -16.32 5.86 10.67
N HIS A 110 -17.09 5.99 11.75
CA HIS A 110 -16.96 7.10 12.71
C HIS A 110 -15.63 7.14 13.49
N GLY A 111 -14.80 6.10 13.36
CA GLY A 111 -13.50 5.99 14.00
C GLY A 111 -12.61 4.97 13.28
N GLN A 112 -11.46 4.63 13.87
CA GLN A 112 -10.57 3.64 13.29
C GLN A 112 -11.24 2.27 13.21
N SER A 113 -11.23 1.66 12.02
CA SER A 113 -11.81 0.34 11.75
C SER A 113 -10.85 -0.51 10.95
N GLY A 114 -10.68 -1.78 11.33
CA GLY A 114 -9.87 -2.74 10.59
C GLY A 114 -10.50 -3.26 9.29
N HIS A 115 -11.81 -3.11 9.12
CA HIS A 115 -12.55 -3.68 7.98
C HIS A 115 -13.23 -2.62 7.09
N GLY A 116 -12.96 -1.33 7.32
CA GLY A 116 -13.58 -0.22 6.59
C GLY A 116 -15.11 -0.21 6.72
N GLN A 117 -15.78 0.45 5.78
CA GLN A 117 -17.24 0.44 5.65
C GLN A 117 -17.63 0.39 4.17
N SER A 118 -18.66 -0.41 3.86
CA SER A 118 -19.15 -0.49 2.48
C SER A 118 -19.87 0.79 2.08
N THR A 119 -19.51 1.33 0.91
CA THR A 119 -20.19 2.48 0.30
C THR A 119 -21.22 1.96 -0.70
N PRO A 120 -22.46 2.50 -0.72
CA PRO A 120 -23.48 2.11 -1.69
C PRO A 120 -22.96 2.18 -3.14
N PRO A 121 -23.30 1.21 -4.01
CA PRO A 121 -22.76 1.13 -5.37
C PRO A 121 -22.84 2.44 -6.17
N GLU A 122 -23.97 3.15 -6.05
CA GLU A 122 -24.21 4.36 -6.84
C GLU A 122 -23.34 5.53 -6.37
N GLN A 123 -23.03 5.56 -5.07
CA GLN A 123 -22.12 6.54 -4.48
C GLN A 123 -20.66 6.21 -4.81
N ALA A 124 -20.29 4.92 -4.73
CA ALA A 124 -18.98 4.46 -5.16
C ALA A 124 -18.73 4.77 -6.63
N ARG A 125 -19.72 4.55 -7.50
CA ARG A 125 -19.67 4.89 -8.92
C ARG A 125 -19.42 6.39 -9.15
N ARG A 126 -20.14 7.28 -8.44
CA ARG A 126 -19.91 8.73 -8.54
C ARG A 126 -18.49 9.14 -8.10
N LEU A 127 -17.94 8.50 -7.07
CA LEU A 127 -16.55 8.73 -6.66
C LEU A 127 -15.57 8.27 -7.74
N ILE A 128 -15.71 7.03 -8.21
CA ILE A 128 -14.82 6.44 -9.22
C ILE A 128 -14.85 7.25 -10.53
N GLU A 129 -16.03 7.65 -11.00
CA GLU A 129 -16.17 8.46 -12.22
C GLU A 129 -15.57 9.86 -12.05
N TYR A 130 -15.75 10.47 -10.89
CA TYR A 130 -15.10 11.75 -10.58
C TYR A 130 -13.59 11.61 -10.63
N ILE A 131 -13.01 10.61 -9.96
CA ILE A 131 -11.56 10.41 -9.94
C ILE A 131 -11.00 10.11 -11.34
N ARG A 132 -11.63 9.20 -12.09
CA ARG A 132 -11.21 8.85 -13.46
C ARG A 132 -11.30 10.01 -14.45
N ARG A 133 -12.22 10.97 -14.22
CA ARG A 133 -12.38 12.14 -15.08
C ARG A 133 -11.32 13.20 -14.80
N GLU A 134 -11.03 13.45 -13.52
CA GLU A 134 -10.13 14.54 -13.11
C GLU A 134 -8.65 14.12 -13.06
N PHE A 135 -8.37 12.82 -12.87
CA PHE A 135 -7.01 12.31 -12.63
C PHE A 135 -6.68 11.13 -13.53
N ARG A 136 -5.40 11.02 -13.90
CA ARG A 136 -4.84 9.78 -14.48
C ARG A 136 -4.45 8.81 -13.35
N PRO A 137 -4.49 7.48 -13.56
CA PRO A 137 -3.94 6.53 -12.60
C PRO A 137 -2.47 6.81 -12.29
N GLY A 138 -2.07 6.65 -11.03
CA GLY A 138 -0.68 6.79 -10.57
C GLY A 138 -0.53 7.61 -9.29
N ARG A 139 0.70 8.08 -9.08
CA ARG A 139 1.10 8.94 -7.96
C ARG A 139 0.89 10.42 -8.31
N HIS A 140 0.16 11.13 -7.46
CA HIS A 140 -0.17 12.57 -7.56
C HIS A 140 0.46 13.41 -6.44
N GLY A 141 1.00 12.77 -5.40
CA GLY A 141 1.72 13.43 -4.32
C GLY A 141 2.65 12.46 -3.60
N ASP A 142 3.50 12.99 -2.72
CA ASP A 142 4.46 12.19 -1.97
C ASP A 142 3.91 11.82 -0.59
N PRO A 143 4.47 10.80 0.09
CA PRO A 143 4.06 10.50 1.45
C PRO A 143 4.36 11.67 2.39
N HIS A 144 3.44 11.97 3.31
CA HIS A 144 3.51 13.16 4.16
C HIS A 144 4.79 13.26 5.02
N ARG A 145 5.41 12.11 5.34
CA ARG A 145 6.75 12.03 5.92
C ARG A 145 7.60 11.14 5.02
N TRP A 146 8.32 11.77 4.11
CA TRP A 146 9.35 11.13 3.32
C TRP A 146 10.68 11.76 3.74
N PRO A 147 11.75 10.98 4.01
CA PRO A 147 13.05 11.57 4.24
C PRO A 147 13.42 12.38 3.00
N ASN A 148 13.64 13.68 3.16
CA ASN A 148 14.12 14.53 2.08
C ASN A 148 15.38 13.88 1.47
N GLU A 149 15.64 14.14 0.18
CA GLU A 149 16.91 13.75 -0.47
C GLU A 149 18.14 14.29 0.28
N HIS A 150 17.92 15.28 1.15
CA HIS A 150 18.82 15.66 2.22
C HIS A 150 18.52 14.86 3.49
N GLY A 151 19.28 13.77 3.65
CA GLY A 151 19.10 12.76 4.67
C GLY A 151 18.84 13.34 6.06
N ASP A 152 17.61 13.17 6.52
CA ASP A 152 17.30 13.24 7.93
C ASP A 152 17.40 11.83 8.51
N LYS A 153 18.43 11.61 9.35
CA LYS A 153 18.58 10.40 10.14
C LYS A 153 17.65 10.52 11.35
N GLY A 154 16.38 10.18 11.17
CA GLY A 154 15.42 10.17 12.27
C GLY A 154 14.45 9.01 12.15
N GLY A 155 14.49 8.07 13.10
CA GLY A 155 13.38 7.15 13.31
C GLY A 155 13.75 5.82 13.91
N GLY A 156 14.02 5.80 15.21
CA GLY A 156 13.79 4.59 16.01
C GLY A 156 12.29 4.28 16.05
N CYS A 157 11.98 2.98 16.20
CA CYS A 157 10.62 2.47 16.30
C CYS A 157 9.82 3.25 17.36
N GLY A 158 8.68 3.80 16.95
CA GLY A 158 7.60 4.23 17.82
C GLY A 158 6.42 3.27 17.69
#